data_AF-A0A0Q6ENL3-F1
#
_entry.id   AF-A0A0Q6ENL3-F1
#
_cell.length_a   1.000
_cell.length_b   1.000
_cell.length_c   1.000
_cell.angle_alpha   90.00
_cell.angle_beta   90.00
_cell.angle_gamma   90.00
#
_symmetry.space_group_name_H-M   'P 1'
#
loop_
_entity.id
_entity.type
_entity.pdbx_description
1 polymer ?
#
loop_
_entity_poly.entity_id
_entity_poly.type
_entity_poly.pdbx_seq_one_letter_code
_entity_poly.pdbx_strand_id
1 'polypeptide(L)' 'MDERAAERKRGLSEHEIHILQLLLSGEAEADVARRFGISSTAASSNLVAIYRKLGAQHPTHAVAVAIAEGIV' A
#
# COMPACT_ATOMS: atom_id res chain seq x y z
N MET A 1 1.72 -18.29 -18.90
CA MET A 1 0.31 -18.00 -18.50
C MET A 1 0.36 -16.64 -17.81
N ASP A 2 0.67 -15.58 -18.57
CA ASP A 2 1.21 -14.33 -18.02
C ASP A 2 0.52 -13.12 -18.66
N GLU A 3 -0.79 -13.01 -18.47
CA GLU A 3 -1.60 -11.94 -19.07
C GLU A 3 -2.29 -11.04 -18.03
N ARG A 4 -2.25 -11.42 -16.74
CA ARG A 4 -2.92 -10.73 -15.61
C ARG A 4 -2.01 -9.95 -14.67
N ALA A 5 -0.72 -10.26 -14.61
CA ALA A 5 0.25 -9.58 -13.72
C ALA A 5 0.41 -8.08 -14.01
N ALA A 6 -0.02 -7.65 -15.21
CA ALA A 6 0.29 -6.36 -15.81
C ALA A 6 -0.94 -5.48 -16.09
N GLU A 7 -2.16 -5.89 -15.70
CA GLU A 7 -3.32 -5.00 -15.68
C GLU A 7 -3.23 -4.01 -14.49
N ARG A 8 -2.09 -3.32 -14.45
CA ARG A 8 -1.91 -1.99 -13.88
C ARG A 8 -2.38 -1.82 -12.45
N LYS A 9 -1.61 -2.29 -11.46
CA LYS A 9 -1.52 -1.56 -10.17
C LYS A 9 -2.88 -1.28 -9.47
N ARG A 10 -4.04 -1.83 -9.83
CA ARG A 10 -5.39 -1.40 -9.38
C ARG A 10 -5.64 0.14 -9.28
N GLY A 11 -4.93 0.98 -10.03
CA GLY A 11 -4.97 2.45 -9.85
C GLY A 11 -4.22 2.98 -8.62
N LEU A 12 -3.33 2.18 -8.04
CA LEU A 12 -2.32 2.60 -7.08
C LEU A 12 -1.20 3.32 -7.84
N SER A 13 -0.91 4.53 -7.38
CA SER A 13 0.23 5.32 -7.80
C SER A 13 1.54 4.72 -7.28
N GLU A 14 2.66 5.16 -7.84
CA GLU A 14 3.99 4.73 -7.40
C GLU A 14 4.23 5.06 -5.92
N HIS A 15 3.69 6.19 -5.46
CA HIS A 15 3.74 6.59 -4.06
C HIS A 15 3.02 5.59 -3.15
N GLU A 16 1.85 5.11 -3.58
CA GLU A 16 1.05 4.14 -2.83
C GLU A 16 1.72 2.75 -2.76
N ILE A 17 2.39 2.33 -3.85
CA ILE A 17 3.19 1.11 -3.85
C ILE A 17 4.37 1.23 -2.88
N HIS A 18 5.04 2.39 -2.86
CA HIS A 18 6.14 2.63 -1.94
C HIS A 18 5.69 2.55 -0.48
N ILE A 19 4.51 3.09 -0.15
CA ILE A 19 3.91 2.98 1.18
C ILE A 19 3.64 1.50 1.55
N LEU A 20 3.09 0.70 0.62
CA LEU A 20 2.86 -0.73 0.82
C LEU A 20 4.16 -1.51 1.08
N GLN A 21 5.24 -1.18 0.37
CA GLN A 21 6.56 -1.79 0.58
C GLN A 21 7.13 -1.49 1.98
N LEU A 22 6.87 -0.30 2.52
CA LEU A 22 7.25 0.03 3.89
C LEU A 22 6.44 -0.77 4.91
N LEU A 23 5.13 -0.91 4.69
CA LEU A 23 4.29 -1.77 5.54
C LEU A 23 4.75 -3.23 5.53
N LEU A 24 5.17 -3.75 4.37
CA LEU A 24 5.78 -5.08 4.22
C LEU A 24 7.08 -5.23 5.02
N SER A 25 7.84 -4.16 5.13
CA SER A 25 9.07 -4.11 5.91
C SER A 25 8.81 -4.03 7.43
N GLY A 26 7.53 -3.97 7.84
CA GLY A 26 7.13 -3.83 9.23
C GLY A 26 7.18 -2.40 9.76
N GLU A 27 7.33 -1.40 8.89
CA GLU A 27 7.33 0.01 9.29
C GLU A 27 5.92 0.41 9.75
N ALA A 28 5.83 1.17 10.84
CA ALA A 28 4.56 1.69 11.32
C ALA A 28 4.10 2.90 10.49
N GLU A 29 2.82 3.22 10.58
CA GLU A 29 2.21 4.42 9.97
C GLU A 29 2.99 5.71 10.28
N ALA A 30 3.50 5.82 11.51
CA ALA A 30 4.29 6.97 11.95
C ALA A 30 5.66 7.04 11.27
N ASP A 31 6.29 5.89 11.00
CA ASP A 31 7.56 5.84 10.29
C ASP A 31 7.39 6.14 8.80
N VAL A 32 6.30 5.66 8.19
CA VAL A 32 5.88 6.06 6.84
C VAL A 32 5.71 7.58 6.77
N ALA A 33 4.98 8.18 7.71
CA ALA A 33 4.80 9.63 7.79
C ALA A 33 6.14 10.37 7.88
N ARG A 34 7.05 9.90 8.75
CA ARG A 34 8.41 10.45 8.91
C ARG A 34 9.23 10.36 7.63
N ARG A 35 9.18 9.23 6.91
CA ARG A 35 9.92 9.00 5.65
C ARG A 35 9.45 9.92 4.54
N PHE A 36 8.15 10.17 4.46
CA PHE A 36 7.56 11.04 3.43
C PHE A 36 7.50 12.51 3.82
N GLY A 37 7.88 12.86 5.06
CA GLY A 37 7.82 14.24 5.56
C GLY A 37 6.38 14.78 5.67
N ILE A 38 5.40 13.89 5.87
CA ILE A 38 3.99 14.23 6.00
C ILE A 38 3.51 13.98 7.44
N SER A 39 2.40 14.61 7.82
CA SER A 39 1.78 14.35 9.13
C SER A 39 1.22 12.92 9.21
N SER A 40 1.21 12.33 10.40
CA SER A 40 0.63 10.98 10.61
C SER A 40 -0.83 10.90 10.16
N THR A 41 -1.62 11.96 10.33
CA THR A 41 -3.00 12.05 9.81
C THR A 41 -3.07 11.95 8.28
N ALA A 42 -2.11 12.56 7.58
CA ALA A 42 -2.02 12.52 6.12
C ALA A 42 -1.56 11.13 5.65
N ALA A 43 -0.60 10.52 6.33
CA ALA A 43 -0.18 9.14 6.08
C ALA A 43 -1.36 8.16 6.26
N SER A 44 -2.13 8.32 7.34
CA SER A 44 -3.30 7.49 7.59
C SER A 44 -4.39 7.68 6.53
N SER A 45 -4.62 8.91 6.09
CA SER A 45 -5.56 9.19 5.00
C SER A 45 -5.13 8.52 3.68
N ASN A 46 -3.84 8.57 3.34
CA ASN A 46 -3.29 7.88 2.18
C ASN A 46 -3.45 6.37 2.31
N LEU A 47 -3.19 5.80 3.48
CA LEU A 47 -3.36 4.37 3.73
C LEU A 47 -4.80 3.90 3.64
N VAL A 48 -5.75 4.68 4.16
CA VAL A 48 -7.18 4.40 3.97
C VAL A 48 -7.56 4.39 2.49
N ALA A 49 -7.03 5.32 1.69
CA ALA A 49 -7.25 5.32 0.25
C ALA A 49 -6.66 4.07 -0.42
N ILE A 50 -5.44 3.66 -0.05
CA ILE A 50 -4.79 2.43 -0.51
C ILE A 50 -5.63 1.20 -0.15
N TYR A 51 -6.08 1.11 1.10
CA TYR A 51 -6.91 0.00 1.58
C TYR A 51 -8.24 -0.08 0.82
N ARG A 52 -8.90 1.06 0.58
CA ARG A 52 -10.12 1.09 -0.26
C ARG A 52 -9.87 0.62 -1.69
N LYS A 53 -8.74 1.00 -2.30
CA LYS A 53 -8.36 0.54 -3.65
C LYS A 53 -8.03 -0.96 -3.70
N LEU A 54 -7.42 -1.48 -2.65
CA LEU A 54 -7.11 -2.90 -2.52
C LEU A 54 -8.32 -3.74 -2.07
N GLY A 55 -9.38 -3.12 -1.53
CA GLY A 55 -10.47 -3.83 -0.85
C GLY A 55 -10.06 -4.38 0.52
N ALA A 56 -8.95 -3.90 1.07
CA ALA A 56 -8.46 -4.30 2.37
C ALA A 56 -9.12 -3.47 3.48
N GLN A 57 -9.21 -4.06 4.68
CA GLN A 57 -9.73 -3.36 5.86
C GLN A 57 -8.62 -2.96 6.83
N HIS A 58 -7.48 -3.65 6.78
CA HIS A 58 -6.38 -3.52 7.76
C HIS A 58 -5.03 -3.64 7.02
N PRO A 59 -3.93 -3.13 7.59
CA PRO A 59 -2.60 -3.18 6.96
C PRO A 59 -2.18 -4.60 6.58
N THR A 60 -2.37 -5.57 7.48
CA THR A 60 -2.02 -6.98 7.24
C THR A 60 -2.83 -7.57 6.08
N HIS A 61 -4.11 -7.21 5.97
CA HIS A 61 -4.96 -7.65 4.86
C HIS A 61 -4.50 -7.00 3.55
N ALA A 62 -4.11 -5.73 3.57
CA ALA A 62 -3.58 -5.03 2.39
C ALA A 62 -2.27 -5.65 1.89
N VAL A 63 -1.38 -5.99 2.81
CA VAL A 63 -0.13 -6.70 2.52
C VAL A 63 -0.41 -8.09 1.94
N ALA A 64 -1.32 -8.86 2.56
CA ALA A 64 -1.70 -10.19 2.06
C ALA A 64 -2.28 -10.13 0.65
N VAL A 65 -3.16 -9.14 0.38
CA VAL A 65 -3.71 -8.90 -0.97
C VAL A 65 -2.61 -8.49 -1.93
N ALA A 66 -1.71 -7.58 -1.55
CA ALA A 66 -0.63 -7.13 -2.43
C ALA A 66 0.31 -8.27 -2.85
N ILE A 67 0.64 -9.18 -1.91
CA ILE A 67 1.42 -10.39 -2.19
C ILE A 67 0.62 -11.36 -3.08
N ALA A 68 -0.63 -11.64 -2.73
CA ALA A 68 -1.47 -12.59 -3.46
C ALA A 68 -1.72 -12.16 -4.92
N GLU A 69 -1.73 -10.85 -5.16
CA GLU A 69 -1.95 -10.23 -6.46
C GLU A 69 -0.63 -9.97 -7.22
N GLY A 70 0.53 -10.24 -6.63
CA GLY A 70 1.84 -10.01 -7.25
C GLY A 70 2.17 -8.53 -7.51
N ILE A 71 1.63 -7.63 -6.69
CA ILE A 71 1.91 -6.18 -6.76
C ILE A 71 3.32 -5.87 -6.21
N VAL A 72 3.80 -6.71 -5.29
CA VAL A 72 5.02 -6.59 -4.50
C VAL A 72 5.70 -7.94 -4.35
#